data_AF-A0A4U0FH09-F1
#
_entry.id   AF-A0A4U0FH09-F1
#
_cell.length_a   1.000
_cell.length_b   1.000
_cell.length_c   1.000
_cell.angle_alpha   90.00
_cell.angle_beta   90.00
_cell.angle_gamma   90.00
#
_symmetry.space_group_name_H-M   'P 1'
#
loop_
_entity.id
_entity.type
_entity.pdbx_description
1 polymer ?
#
loop_
_entity_poly.entity_id
_entity_poly.type
_entity_poly.pdbx_seq_one_letter_code
_entity_poly.pdbx_strand_id
1 'polypeptide(L)' 'MVNCEHIRYMEPSRGSRPPRDLTFKFFTDGKLEIIDNDTGTTINPRELSGGSYDFYVRQRIAFIKRDLNAKIAKYA' A
#
# COMPACT_ATOMS: atom_id res chain seq x y z
N MET A 1 12.29 -10.05 -13.43
CA MET A 1 11.10 -9.19 -13.29
C MET A 1 10.66 -9.26 -11.84
N VAL A 2 10.60 -8.13 -11.12
CA VAL A 2 10.11 -8.12 -9.73
C VAL A 2 8.59 -8.13 -9.82
N ASN A 3 7.94 -9.16 -9.29
CA ASN A 3 6.49 -9.20 -9.23
C ASN A 3 6.01 -8.17 -8.20
N CYS A 4 4.91 -7.46 -8.51
CA CYS A 4 4.32 -6.50 -7.59
C CYS A 4 2.80 -6.67 -7.53
N GLU A 5 2.26 -6.63 -6.32
CA GLU A 5 0.82 -6.60 -6.06
C GLU A 5 0.38 -5.12 -6.07
N HIS A 6 -0.59 -4.78 -6.92
CA HIS A 6 -1.09 -3.42 -7.08
C HIS A 6 -2.53 -3.33 -6.60
N ILE A 7 -2.78 -2.46 -5.64
CA ILE A 7 -4.09 -2.31 -5.00
C ILE A 7 -4.49 -0.84 -5.06
N ARG A 8 -5.60 -0.55 -5.74
CA ARG A 8 -6.18 0.79 -5.79
C ARG A 8 -7.10 1.00 -4.59
N TYR A 9 -6.99 2.17 -3.96
CA TYR A 9 -7.81 2.59 -2.85
C TYR A 9 -8.32 4.00 -3.11
N MET A 10 -9.65 4.12 -3.16
CA MET A 10 -10.32 5.40 -3.27
C MET A 10 -10.76 5.84 -1.88
N GLU A 11 -10.06 6.84 -1.34
CA GLU A 11 -10.43 7.47 -0.07
C GLU A 11 -11.65 8.39 -0.30
N PRO A 12 -12.78 8.15 0.39
CA PRO A 12 -13.94 9.01 0.27
C PRO A 12 -13.64 10.39 0.87
N SER A 13 -14.26 11.43 0.32
CA SER A 13 -14.22 12.77 0.89
C SER A 13 -14.73 12.75 2.34
N ARG A 14 -13.99 13.39 3.26
CA ARG A 14 -14.40 13.55 4.67
C ARG A 14 -14.33 15.01 5.07
N GLY A 15 -15.49 15.62 5.31
CA GLY A 15 -15.60 17.05 5.62
C GLY A 15 -15.01 17.90 4.50
N SER A 16 -14.08 18.80 4.84
CA SER A 16 -13.39 19.66 3.87
C SER A 16 -12.26 18.97 3.10
N ARG A 17 -11.98 17.69 3.36
CA ARG A 17 -10.88 16.97 2.70
C ARG A 17 -11.35 16.35 1.38
N PRO A 18 -10.70 16.66 0.24
CA PRO A 18 -11.08 16.09 -1.04
C PRO A 18 -10.87 14.56 -1.02
N PRO A 19 -11.59 13.82 -1.87
CA PRO A 19 -11.32 12.41 -2.06
C PRO A 19 -9.89 12.24 -2.60
N ARG A 20 -9.29 11.07 -2.36
CA ARG A 20 -7.97 10.73 -2.91
C ARG A 20 -8.03 9.37 -3.58
N ASP A 21 -7.52 9.30 -4.80
CA ASP A 21 -7.37 8.04 -5.51
C ASP A 21 -5.91 7.58 -5.47
N LEU A 22 -5.63 6.55 -4.70
CA LEU A 22 -4.27 6.08 -4.45
C LEU A 22 -4.05 4.67 -5.01
N THR A 23 -2.90 4.44 -5.64
CA THR A 23 -2.43 3.11 -6.02
C THR A 23 -1.27 2.69 -5.15
N PHE A 24 -1.41 1.58 -4.43
CA PHE A 24 -0.36 0.96 -3.63
C PHE A 24 0.27 -0.19 -4.41
N LYS A 25 1.59 -0.18 -4.59
CA LYS A 25 2.36 -1.24 -5.23
C LYS A 25 3.29 -1.89 -4.21
N PHE A 26 3.01 -3.13 -3.83
CA PHE A 26 3.84 -3.93 -2.94
C PHE A 26 4.71 -4.87 -3.76
N PHE A 27 6.02 -4.66 -3.71
CA PHE A 27 6.99 -5.47 -4.45
C PHE A 27 7.42 -6.67 -3.62
N THR A 28 7.73 -7.79 -4.28
CA THR A 28 8.18 -9.03 -3.60
C THR A 28 9.49 -8.87 -2.82
N ASP A 29 10.29 -7.86 -3.14
CA ASP A 29 11.51 -7.50 -2.39
C ASP A 29 11.22 -6.69 -1.12
N GLY A 30 9.94 -6.37 -0.85
CA GLY A 30 9.50 -5.58 0.28
C GLY A 30 9.41 -4.07 -0.01
N LYS A 31 9.78 -3.60 -1.20
CA LYS A 31 9.58 -2.19 -1.59
C LYS A 31 8.08 -1.86 -1.64
N LEU A 32 7.76 -0.60 -1.38
CA LEU A 32 6.43 -0.03 -1.54
C LEU A 32 6.52 1.24 -2.37
N GLU A 33 5.63 1.37 -3.34
CA GLU A 33 5.36 2.63 -4.01
C GLU A 33 3.89 2.98 -3.84
N ILE A 34 3.61 4.23 -3.48
CA ILE A 34 2.26 4.76 -3.38
C ILE A 34 2.17 5.87 -4.40
N ILE A 35 1.18 5.81 -5.28
CA ILE A 35 0.99 6.77 -6.36
C ILE A 35 -0.35 7.45 -6.14
N ASP A 36 -0.35 8.77 -6.16
CA ASP A 36 -1.56 9.56 -6.31
C ASP A 36 -1.99 9.50 -7.77
N ASN A 37 -3.16 8.94 -8.06
CA ASN A 37 -3.64 8.77 -9.43
C ASN A 37 -4.13 10.11 -10.03
N ASP A 38 -4.45 11.11 -9.21
CA ASP A 38 -4.91 12.41 -9.68
C ASP A 38 -3.72 13.27 -10.14
N THR A 39 -2.61 13.27 -9.40
CA THR A 39 -1.42 14.08 -9.71
C THR A 39 -0.30 13.28 -10.40
N GLY A 40 -0.35 11.96 -10.36
CA GLY A 40 0.70 11.07 -10.82
C GLY A 40 1.94 11.04 -9.92
N THR A 41 1.90 11.70 -8.76
CA THR A 41 3.08 11.82 -7.88
C THR A 41 3.21 10.63 -6.94
N THR A 42 4.44 10.24 -6.64
CA THR A 42 4.72 9.25 -5.59
C THR A 42 4.57 9.89 -4.21
N ILE A 43 3.87 9.20 -3.32
CA ILE A 43 3.59 9.63 -1.94
C ILE A 43 4.39 8.77 -0.97
N ASN A 44 4.97 9.40 0.06
CA ASN A 44 5.56 8.65 1.17
C ASN A 44 4.45 8.18 2.14
N PRO A 45 4.59 6.98 2.74
CA PRO A 45 3.62 6.49 3.73
C PRO A 45 3.37 7.45 4.91
N ARG A 46 4.35 8.30 5.25
CA ARG A 46 4.26 9.33 6.30
C ARG A 46 3.32 10.49 5.95
N GLU A 47 3.04 10.67 4.66
CA GLU A 47 2.16 11.72 4.15
C GLU A 47 0.69 11.23 4.05
N LEU A 48 0.47 9.93 4.23
CA LEU A 48 -0.87 9.37 4.36
C LEU A 48 -1.48 9.76 5.70
N SER A 49 -2.81 9.85 5.75
CA SER A 49 -3.52 10.03 7.00
C SER A 49 -4.97 9.58 6.84
N GLY A 50 -5.64 9.22 7.94
CA GLY A 50 -7.04 8.80 7.87
C GLY A 50 -7.19 7.41 7.25
N GLY A 51 -8.14 7.25 6.32
CA GLY A 51 -8.52 5.94 5.77
C GLY A 51 -7.43 5.31 4.93
N SER A 52 -6.72 6.12 4.14
CA SER A 52 -5.57 5.71 3.33
C SER A 52 -4.41 5.18 4.17
N TYR A 53 -4.16 5.78 5.34
CA TYR A 53 -3.14 5.30 6.27
C TYR A 53 -3.55 3.99 6.94
N ASP A 54 -4.80 3.87 7.43
CA ASP A 54 -5.32 2.62 8.00
C ASP A 54 -5.27 1.48 6.97
N PHE A 55 -5.71 1.76 5.74
CA PHE A 55 -5.63 0.82 4.62
C PHE A 55 -4.19 0.36 4.37
N TYR A 56 -3.25 1.31 4.26
CA TYR A 56 -1.83 1.02 4.09
C TYR A 56 -1.30 0.08 5.17
N VAL A 57 -1.55 0.39 6.45
CA VAL A 57 -1.04 -0.41 7.58
C VAL A 57 -1.56 -1.83 7.51
N ARG A 58 -2.87 -2.02 7.28
CA ARG A 58 -3.48 -3.35 7.18
C ARG A 58 -2.86 -4.18 6.05
N GLN A 59 -2.72 -3.59 4.87
CA GLN A 59 -2.15 -4.29 3.73
C GLN A 59 -0.66 -4.59 3.90
N ARG A 60 0.09 -3.66 4.50
CA ARG A 60 1.51 -3.87 4.80
C ARG A 60 1.72 -5.03 5.79
N ILE A 61 0.91 -5.10 6.84
CA ILE A 61 0.96 -6.22 7.79
C ILE A 61 0.59 -7.54 7.11
N ALA A 62 -0.48 -7.57 6.31
CA ALA A 62 -0.88 -8.77 5.58
C ALA A 62 0.21 -9.27 4.61
N PHE A 63 0.87 -8.34 3.92
CA PHE A 63 2.00 -8.65 3.04
C PHE A 63 3.18 -9.26 3.82
N ILE A 64 3.62 -8.63 4.92
CA ILE A 64 4.72 -9.13 5.74
C ILE A 64 4.42 -10.52 6.31
N LYS A 65 3.19 -10.76 6.79
CA LYS A 65 2.76 -12.07 7.29
C LYS A 65 2.83 -13.16 6.22
N ARG A 66 2.36 -12.86 5.00
CA ARG A 66 2.44 -13.81 3.87
C ARG A 66 3.88 -14.15 3.52
N ASP A 67 4.74 -13.15 3.41
CA ASP A 67 6.17 -13.34 3.11
C ASP A 67 6.88 -14.16 4.21
N LEU A 68 6.62 -13.84 5.48
CA LEU A 68 7.17 -14.59 6.61
C LEU A 68 6.75 -16.06 6.58
N ASN A 69 5.46 -16.34 6.38
CA ASN A 69 4.94 -17.71 6.30
C ASN A 69 5.56 -18.48 5.11
N ALA A 70 5.72 -17.82 3.96
CA ALA A 70 6.36 -18.43 2.79
C ALA A 70 7.84 -18.77 3.06
N LYS A 71 8.55 -17.91 3.78
CA LYS A 71 9.94 -18.18 4.21
C LYS A 71 10.00 -19.33 5.21
N ILE A 72 9.13 -19.35 6.22
CA ILE A 72 9.07 -20.45 7.18
C ILE A 72 8.82 -21.77 6.45
N ALA A 73 7.84 -21.83 5.56
CA ALA A 73 7.52 -23.05 4.80
C ALA A 73 8.66 -23.52 3.86
N LYS A 74 9.56 -22.63 3.45
CA LYS A 74 10.71 -22.97 2.61
C LYS A 74 11.86 -23.61 3.41
N TYR A 75 11.99 -23.26 4.68
CA TYR A 75 13.11 -23.69 5.55
C TYR A 75 12.67 -24.60 6.71
N ALA A 76 11.37 -24.89 6.82
CA ALA A 76 10.81 -25.92 7.70
C ALA A 76 10.85 -27.29 7.01
#